data_AF-A0A0A9YZU5-F1
#
_entry.id   AF-A0A0A9YZU5-F1
#
_cell.length_a   1.000
_cell.length_b   1.000
_cell.length_c   1.000
_cell.angle_alpha   90.00
_cell.angle_beta   90.00
_cell.angle_gamma   90.00
#
_symmetry.space_group_name_H-M   'P 1'
#
loop_
_entity.id
_entity.type
_entity.pdbx_description
1 polymer ?
#
loop_
_entity_poly.entity_id
_entity_poly.type
_entity_poly.pdbx_seq_one_letter_code
_entity_poly.pdbx_strand_id
1 'polypeptide(L)'
;MEDGVFCDIVKIKNLVQNKERFIKRRERLIGKNGCTLKAIELVTECFVIVQGNTVACMGSFAGIQEVRRIVLDCMRNIHPIYRIKELMIKNELRKDPVLKDQNWDRFLPKYTKTNQKKKHVVYKSKKEYTPFPPPQTPRKID
;
A
#
# COMPACT_ATOMS: atom_id res chain seq x y z
N MET A 1 -20.09 23.62 11.26
CA MET A 1 -19.49 22.29 11.06
C MET A 1 -20.51 21.28 11.52
N GLU A 2 -20.69 20.17 10.81
CA GLU A 2 -21.53 19.07 11.30
C GLU A 2 -20.76 18.29 12.36
N ASP A 3 -21.40 18.08 13.51
CA ASP A 3 -20.84 17.24 14.57
C ASP A 3 -20.73 15.79 14.08
N GLY A 4 -19.58 15.16 14.36
CA GLY A 4 -19.31 13.77 13.97
C GLY A 4 -18.56 13.58 12.65
N VAL A 5 -18.32 14.64 11.88
CA VAL A 5 -17.45 14.61 10.69
C VAL A 5 -16.06 15.13 11.05
N PHE A 6 -15.06 14.27 10.91
CA PHE A 6 -13.66 14.57 11.15
C PHE A 6 -12.87 14.58 9.83
N CYS A 7 -11.63 15.06 9.86
CA CYS A 7 -10.73 15.05 8.72
C CYS A 7 -9.32 14.57 9.11
N ASP A 8 -8.62 13.96 8.16
CA ASP A 8 -7.23 13.51 8.35
C ASP A 8 -6.43 13.65 7.04
N ILE A 9 -5.16 14.00 7.18
CA ILE A 9 -4.22 14.18 6.06
C ILE A 9 -3.03 13.26 6.27
N VAL A 10 -2.98 12.18 5.49
CA VAL A 10 -1.96 11.15 5.55
C VAL A 10 -0.82 11.48 4.60
N LYS A 11 0.37 11.77 5.15
CA LYS A 11 1.59 11.99 4.36
C LYS A 11 2.15 10.65 3.86
N ILE A 12 2.25 10.47 2.54
CA ILE A 12 2.70 9.21 1.92
C ILE A 12 4.10 9.28 1.26
N LYS A 13 4.64 10.49 1.04
CA LYS A 13 5.92 10.71 0.32
C LYS A 13 7.09 9.90 0.87
N ASN A 14 7.29 9.90 2.19
CA ASN A 14 8.50 9.34 2.82
C ASN A 14 8.37 7.85 3.13
N LEU A 15 7.26 7.20 2.73
CA LEU A 15 7.03 5.77 2.98
C LEU A 15 7.74 4.88 1.95
N VAL A 16 8.14 5.43 0.80
CA VAL A 16 8.78 4.68 -0.29
C VAL A 16 9.94 5.49 -0.85
N GLN A 17 11.16 4.98 -0.75
CA GLN A 17 12.37 5.69 -1.19
C GLN A 17 12.46 5.90 -2.71
N ASN A 18 12.08 4.88 -3.50
CA ASN A 18 12.18 4.95 -4.95
C ASN A 18 10.93 5.62 -5.55
N LYS A 19 11.15 6.68 -6.36
CA LYS A 19 10.10 7.47 -7.02
C LYS A 19 9.17 6.64 -7.90
N GLU A 20 9.70 5.73 -8.72
CA GLU A 20 8.87 4.89 -9.59
C GLU A 20 7.99 3.93 -8.78
N ARG A 21 8.57 3.36 -7.71
CA ARG A 21 7.82 2.47 -6.80
C ARG A 21 6.73 3.24 -6.07
N PHE A 22 6.99 4.48 -5.69
CA PHE A 22 6.00 5.37 -5.08
C PHE A 22 4.85 5.65 -6.04
N ILE A 23 5.13 6.03 -7.29
CA ILE A 23 4.11 6.29 -8.32
C ILE A 23 3.23 5.05 -8.52
N LYS A 24 3.83 3.86 -8.71
CA LYS A 24 3.08 2.61 -8.89
C LYS A 24 2.23 2.23 -7.68
N ARG A 25 2.70 2.49 -6.44
CA ARG A 25 1.90 2.22 -5.22
C ARG A 25 0.79 3.24 -5.01
N ARG A 26 1.01 4.51 -5.37
CA ARG A 26 -0.02 5.55 -5.36
C ARG A 26 -1.10 5.28 -6.39
N GLU A 27 -0.72 4.94 -7.62
CA GLU A 27 -1.65 4.57 -8.69
C GLU A 27 -2.46 3.33 -8.31
N ARG A 28 -1.84 2.34 -7.66
CA ARG A 28 -2.53 1.18 -7.09
C ARG A 28 -3.61 1.55 -6.05
N LEU A 29 -3.37 2.58 -5.23
CA LEU A 29 -4.33 3.06 -4.25
C LEU A 29 -5.57 3.67 -4.93
N ILE A 30 -5.36 4.40 -6.02
CA ILE A 30 -6.45 4.97 -6.84
C ILE A 30 -7.21 3.84 -7.56
N GLY A 31 -6.47 2.89 -8.12
CA GLY A 31 -6.99 1.80 -8.94
C GLY A 31 -7.31 2.24 -10.37
N LYS A 32 -7.57 1.25 -11.23
CA LYS A 32 -8.00 1.51 -12.62
C LYS A 32 -9.31 2.31 -12.59
N ASN A 33 -9.37 3.41 -13.33
CA ASN A 33 -10.52 4.32 -13.40
C ASN A 33 -11.03 4.81 -12.02
N GLY A 34 -10.18 4.81 -10.98
CA GLY A 34 -10.59 5.20 -9.63
C GLY A 34 -11.44 4.16 -8.88
N CYS A 35 -11.63 2.94 -9.42
CA CYS A 35 -12.52 1.94 -8.81
C CYS A 35 -12.07 1.53 -7.39
N THR A 36 -10.77 1.45 -7.12
CA THR A 36 -10.25 1.08 -5.80
C THR A 36 -10.48 2.20 -4.79
N LEU A 37 -10.25 3.45 -5.18
CA LEU A 37 -10.57 4.61 -4.36
C LEU A 37 -12.05 4.63 -4.02
N LYS A 38 -12.92 4.46 -5.02
CA LYS A 38 -14.37 4.48 -4.81
C LYS A 38 -14.84 3.34 -3.89
N ALA A 39 -14.24 2.16 -4.00
CA ALA A 39 -14.54 1.05 -3.10
C ALA A 39 -14.14 1.35 -1.65
N ILE A 40 -13.02 2.04 -1.42
CA ILE A 40 -12.63 2.49 -0.07
C ILE A 40 -13.69 3.45 0.47
N GLU A 41 -14.07 4.46 -0.32
CA GLU A 41 -15.09 5.44 0.09
C GLU A 41 -16.41 4.79 0.49
N LEU A 42 -16.89 3.83 -0.30
CA LEU A 42 -18.15 3.12 -0.04
C LEU A 42 -18.08 2.23 1.20
N VAL A 43 -16.95 1.59 1.46
CA VAL A 43 -16.81 0.63 2.58
C VAL A 43 -16.56 1.34 3.90
N THR A 44 -15.89 2.50 3.89
CA THR A 44 -15.56 3.27 5.10
C THR A 44 -16.49 4.45 5.33
N GLU A 45 -17.44 4.71 4.42
CA GLU A 45 -18.33 5.89 4.44
C GLU A 45 -17.54 7.20 4.60
N CYS A 46 -16.38 7.26 3.95
CA CYS A 46 -15.50 8.41 4.00
C CYS A 46 -15.32 8.97 2.60
N PHE A 47 -15.14 10.27 2.51
CA PHE A 47 -14.65 10.92 1.31
C PHE A 47 -13.12 10.85 1.27
N VAL A 48 -12.51 10.43 0.16
CA VAL A 48 -11.06 10.24 0.08
C VAL A 48 -10.49 10.84 -1.20
N ILE A 49 -9.50 11.72 -1.08
CA ILE A 49 -8.77 12.30 -2.20
C ILE A 49 -7.29 11.96 -2.13
N VAL A 50 -6.72 11.50 -3.26
CA VAL A 50 -5.29 11.23 -3.40
C VAL A 50 -4.62 12.31 -4.24
N GLN A 51 -4.04 13.32 -3.60
CA GLN A 51 -3.41 14.44 -4.28
C GLN A 51 -1.90 14.49 -3.99
N GLY A 52 -1.10 14.44 -5.05
CA GLY A 52 0.36 14.54 -4.96
C GLY A 52 0.97 13.54 -3.97
N ASN A 53 1.46 14.07 -2.85
CA ASN A 53 2.24 13.37 -1.83
C ASN A 53 1.45 13.07 -0.55
N THR A 54 0.15 13.33 -0.57
CA THR A 54 -0.76 13.20 0.57
C THR A 54 -2.05 12.53 0.16
N VAL A 55 -2.73 11.94 1.13
CA VAL A 55 -4.11 11.45 1.00
C VAL A 55 -4.94 12.18 2.04
N ALA A 56 -5.96 12.90 1.60
CA ALA A 56 -6.92 13.56 2.48
C ALA A 56 -8.15 12.66 2.60
N CYS A 57 -8.71 12.56 3.80
CA CYS A 57 -9.97 11.88 4.03
C CYS A 57 -10.85 12.62 5.04
N MET A 58 -12.17 12.48 4.88
CA MET A 58 -13.17 13.06 5.75
C MET A 58 -14.29 12.05 6.01
N GLY A 59 -14.82 12.00 7.23
CA GLY A 59 -15.87 11.07 7.61
C GLY A 59 -15.89 10.81 9.11
N SER A 60 -16.44 9.66 9.52
CA SER A 60 -16.47 9.24 10.92
C SER A 60 -15.06 8.92 11.42
N PHE A 61 -14.83 9.07 12.73
CA PHE A 61 -13.53 8.77 13.35
C PHE A 61 -13.06 7.33 13.07
N ALA A 62 -13.97 6.35 13.19
CA ALA A 62 -13.68 4.94 12.91
C ALA A 62 -13.36 4.70 11.41
N GLY A 63 -14.11 5.34 10.51
CA GLY A 63 -13.87 5.24 9.07
C GLY A 63 -12.50 5.81 8.68
N ILE A 64 -12.14 6.97 9.22
CA ILE A 64 -10.83 7.62 8.99
C ILE A 64 -9.69 6.74 9.48
N GLN A 65 -9.81 6.09 10.64
CA GLN A 65 -8.80 5.16 11.14
C GLN A 65 -8.58 3.98 10.19
N GLU A 66 -9.66 3.42 9.63
CA GLU A 66 -9.56 2.34 8.64
C GLU A 66 -8.96 2.83 7.32
N VAL A 67 -9.36 4.00 6.80
CA VAL A 67 -8.74 4.60 5.61
C VAL A 67 -7.24 4.79 5.83
N ARG A 68 -6.83 5.36 6.97
CA ARG A 68 -5.41 5.56 7.31
C ARG A 68 -4.64 4.24 7.30
N ARG A 69 -5.22 3.18 7.86
CA ARG A 69 -4.64 1.83 7.84
C ARG A 69 -4.46 1.30 6.42
N ILE A 70 -5.48 1.41 5.57
CA ILE A 70 -5.43 0.98 4.16
C ILE A 70 -4.32 1.72 3.40
N VAL A 71 -4.25 3.04 3.54
CA VAL A 71 -3.26 3.89 2.86
C VAL A 71 -1.84 3.50 3.27
N LEU A 72 -1.58 3.36 4.57
CA LEU A 72 -0.25 2.98 5.08
C LEU A 72 0.15 1.57 4.64
N ASP A 73 -0.77 0.60 4.70
CA ASP A 73 -0.52 -0.78 4.27
C ASP A 73 -0.26 -0.84 2.75
N CYS A 74 -0.99 -0.06 1.95
CA CYS A 74 -0.76 0.08 0.51
C CYS A 74 0.67 0.56 0.20
N MET A 75 1.12 1.58 0.94
CA MET A 75 2.48 2.10 0.82
C MET A 75 3.54 1.12 1.34
N ARG A 76 3.18 0.18 2.24
CA ARG A 76 4.03 -0.92 2.73
C ARG A 76 3.95 -2.20 1.89
N ASN A 77 3.46 -2.11 0.65
CA ASN A 77 3.39 -3.21 -0.31
C ASN A 77 2.27 -4.25 -0.08
N ILE A 78 1.27 -3.95 0.73
CA ILE A 78 0.08 -4.80 0.86
C ILE A 78 -0.98 -4.23 -0.08
N HIS A 79 -1.57 -5.05 -0.97
CA HIS A 79 -2.54 -4.50 -1.94
C HIS A 79 -3.84 -4.06 -1.24
N PRO A 80 -4.41 -2.87 -1.56
CA PRO A 80 -5.60 -2.35 -0.88
C PRO A 80 -6.81 -3.29 -0.97
N ILE A 81 -6.93 -4.05 -2.06
CA ILE A 81 -7.96 -5.09 -2.23
C ILE A 81 -8.07 -6.07 -1.05
N TYR A 82 -6.96 -6.41 -0.37
CA TYR A 82 -6.99 -7.32 0.76
C TYR A 82 -7.70 -6.70 1.96
N ARG A 83 -7.44 -5.41 2.25
CA ARG A 83 -8.12 -4.69 3.32
C ARG A 83 -9.56 -4.38 2.97
N ILE A 84 -9.86 -4.05 1.72
CA ILE A 84 -11.24 -3.86 1.26
C ILE A 84 -12.04 -5.14 1.48
N LYS A 85 -11.52 -6.30 1.05
CA LYS A 85 -12.18 -7.59 1.26
C LYS A 85 -12.39 -7.90 2.74
N GLU A 86 -11.38 -7.65 3.58
CA GLU A 86 -11.49 -7.84 5.02
C GLU A 86 -12.58 -6.94 5.63
N LEU A 87 -12.65 -5.67 5.25
CA LEU A 87 -13.67 -4.74 5.74
C LEU A 87 -15.08 -5.09 5.24
N MET A 88 -15.22 -5.54 4.00
CA MET A 88 -16.50 -6.04 3.48
C MET A 88 -17.01 -7.21 4.33
N ILE A 89 -16.15 -8.19 4.62
CA ILE A 89 -16.52 -9.35 5.45
C ILE A 89 -16.86 -8.90 6.88
N LYS A 90 -16.08 -7.99 7.47
CA LYS A 90 -16.39 -7.45 8.81
C LYS A 90 -17.72 -6.71 8.84
N ASN A 91 -18.05 -5.94 7.81
CA ASN A 91 -19.31 -5.21 7.74
C ASN A 91 -20.50 -6.16 7.63
N GLU A 92 -20.38 -7.27 6.88
CA GLU A 92 -21.43 -8.30 6.86
C GLU A 92 -21.54 -9.03 8.20
N LEU A 93 -20.43 -9.46 8.81
CA LEU A 93 -20.43 -10.13 10.11
C LEU A 93 -20.97 -9.27 11.26
N ARG A 94 -20.85 -7.94 11.16
CA ARG A 94 -21.44 -6.99 12.12
C ARG A 94 -22.96 -6.95 12.04
N LYS A 95 -23.55 -7.21 10.87
CA LYS A 95 -25.01 -7.22 10.69
C LYS A 95 -25.64 -8.46 11.31
N ASP A 96 -24.90 -9.56 11.36
CA ASP A 96 -25.39 -10.82 11.92
C ASP A 96 -25.44 -10.80 13.46
N PRO A 97 -26.63 -10.89 14.09
CA PRO A 97 -26.78 -10.75 15.53
C PRO A 97 -26.15 -11.89 16.34
N VAL A 98 -25.94 -13.05 15.72
CA VAL A 98 -25.34 -14.25 16.36
C VAL A 98 -23.82 -14.16 16.42
N LEU A 99 -23.20 -13.58 15.40
CA LEU A 99 -21.75 -13.57 15.23
C LEU A 99 -21.11 -12.28 15.75
N LYS A 100 -21.90 -11.22 16.01
CA LYS A 100 -21.39 -9.90 16.40
C LYS A 100 -20.44 -9.90 17.61
N ASP A 101 -20.68 -10.80 18.58
CA ASP A 101 -19.93 -10.88 19.85
C ASP A 101 -18.81 -11.94 19.83
N GLN A 102 -18.62 -12.63 18.70
CA GLN A 102 -17.64 -13.71 18.56
C GLN A 102 -16.34 -13.25 17.89
N ASN A 103 -15.27 -14.03 18.05
CA ASN A 103 -14.02 -13.78 17.35
C ASN A 103 -14.13 -14.11 15.84
N TRP A 104 -13.86 -13.12 14.99
CA TRP A 104 -13.98 -13.26 13.53
C TRP A 104 -12.72 -13.74 12.80
N ASP A 105 -11.59 -13.98 13.48
CA ASP A 105 -10.30 -14.29 12.83
C ASP A 105 -10.35 -15.52 11.90
N ARG A 106 -11.28 -16.45 12.15
CA ARG A 106 -11.53 -17.62 11.28
C ARG A 106 -12.10 -17.23 9.90
N PHE A 107 -12.89 -16.18 9.83
CA PHE A 107 -13.56 -15.72 8.60
C PHE A 107 -12.73 -14.71 7.82
N LEU A 108 -11.74 -14.08 8.47
CA LEU A 108 -10.93 -13.05 7.83
C LEU A 108 -9.89 -13.67 6.88
N PRO A 109 -9.78 -13.18 5.65
CA PRO A 109 -8.79 -13.65 4.69
C PRO A 109 -7.38 -13.30 5.17
N LYS A 110 -6.57 -14.31 5.45
CA LYS A 110 -5.18 -14.12 5.90
C LYS A 110 -4.28 -13.91 4.69
N TYR A 111 -3.63 -12.76 4.61
CA TYR A 111 -2.61 -12.51 3.60
C TYR A 111 -1.35 -13.32 3.91
N THR A 112 -1.09 -14.36 3.12
CA THR A 112 0.17 -15.12 3.18
C THR A 112 1.19 -14.49 2.24
N LYS A 113 2.33 -14.02 2.78
CA LYS A 113 3.46 -13.64 1.93
C LYS A 113 4.05 -14.91 1.31
N THR A 114 3.90 -15.06 0.00
CA THR A 114 4.61 -16.09 -0.74
C THR A 114 6.10 -15.75 -0.75
N ASN A 115 6.86 -16.35 0.17
CA ASN A 115 8.32 -16.29 0.15
C ASN A 115 8.80 -17.21 -0.99
N GLN A 116 8.78 -16.70 -2.22
CA GLN A 116 9.41 -17.40 -3.33
C GLN A 116 10.89 -17.60 -2.98
N LYS A 117 11.35 -18.87 -3.01
CA LYS A 117 12.75 -19.20 -2.74
C LYS A 117 13.63 -18.41 -3.71
N LYS A 118 14.52 -17.58 -3.17
CA LYS A 118 15.48 -16.83 -3.98
C LYS A 118 16.35 -17.86 -4.72
N LYS A 119 16.53 -17.70 -6.03
CA LYS A 119 17.50 -18.48 -6.79
C LYS A 119 18.87 -18.34 -6.13
N HIS A 120 19.58 -19.44 -5.93
CA HIS A 120 20.94 -19.41 -5.38
C HIS A 120 21.86 -18.74 -6.40
N VAL A 121 22.23 -17.48 -6.14
CA VAL A 121 23.19 -16.75 -6.96
C VAL A 121 24.57 -17.06 -6.42
N VAL A 122 25.43 -17.67 -7.24
CA VAL A 122 26.86 -17.82 -6.91
C VAL A 122 27.46 -16.41 -6.87
N TYR A 123 27.83 -15.95 -5.69
CA TYR A 123 28.47 -14.65 -5.53
C TYR A 123 29.89 -14.71 -6.11
N LYS A 124 30.08 -14.14 -7.31
CA LYS A 124 31.42 -13.79 -7.79
C LYS A 124 31.98 -12.72 -6.84
N SER A 125 33.24 -12.87 -6.43
CA SER A 125 33.92 -11.86 -5.62
C SER A 125 33.83 -10.49 -6.31
N LYS A 126 33.47 -9.45 -5.54
CA LYS A 126 33.44 -8.08 -6.06
C LYS A 126 34.87 -7.66 -6.35
N LYS A 127 35.10 -7.01 -7.51
CA LYS A 127 36.38 -6.36 -7.81
C LYS A 127 36.63 -5.28 -6.76
N GLU A 128 37.87 -5.15 -6.29
CA GLU A 128 38.25 -4.07 -5.38
C GLU A 128 37.99 -2.71 -6.03
N TYR A 129 37.43 -1.78 -5.25
CA TYR A 129 37.16 -0.43 -5.73
C TYR A 129 38.49 0.31 -5.88
N THR A 130 38.79 0.73 -7.11
CA THR A 130 39.89 1.64 -7.40
C THR A 130 39.30 2.96 -7.88
N PRO A 131 39.75 4.12 -7.35
CA PRO A 131 39.22 5.42 -7.76
C PRO A 131 39.70 5.85 -9.16
N PHE A 132 40.71 5.16 -9.70
CA PHE A 132 41.29 5.45 -11.00
C PHE A 132 40.61 4.63 -12.11
N PRO A 133 40.28 5.24 -13.25
CA PRO A 133 39.79 4.49 -14.40
C PRO A 133 40.89 3.58 -14.96
N PRO A 134 40.54 2.42 -15.55
CA PRO A 134 41.50 1.57 -16.24
C PRO A 134 42.06 2.29 -17.50
N PRO A 135 43.27 1.91 -17.96
CA PRO A 135 43.85 2.48 -19.18
C PRO A 135 42.99 2.18 -20.42
N GLN A 136 42.99 3.08 -21.39
CA GLN A 136 42.29 2.90 -22.67
C GLN A 136 42.97 1.80 -23.50
N THR A 137 42.20 1.00 -24.23
CA THR A 137 42.74 0.00 -25.15
C THR A 137 43.44 0.68 -26.34
N PRO A 138 44.67 0.30 -26.70
CA PRO A 138 45.39 0.89 -27.83
C PRO A 138 44.67 0.59 -29.16
N ARG A 139 44.80 1.50 -30.14
CA ARG A 139 44.32 1.26 -31.51
C ARG A 139 45.30 0.36 -32.26
N LYS A 140 44.81 -0.45 -33.21
CA LYS A 140 45.67 -1.07 -34.21
C LYS A 140 46.24 0.07 -35.07
N ILE A 141 47.55 0.17 -35.14
CA ILE A 141 48.26 1.02 -36.09
C ILE A 141 48.29 0.23 -37.41
N ASP A 142 47.97 0.87 -38.53
CA ASP A 142 47.98 0.26 -39.87
C ASP A 142 49.34 -0.35 -40.23
#